data_AF-A0A397I546-F1
#
_entry.id   AF-A0A397I546-F1
#
_cell.length_a   1.000
_cell.length_b   1.000
_cell.length_c   1.000
_cell.angle_alpha   90.00
_cell.angle_beta   90.00
_cell.angle_gamma   90.00
#
_symmetry.space_group_name_H-M   'P 1'
#
loop_
_entity.id
_entity.type
_entity.pdbx_description
1 polymer ?
#
loop_
_entity_poly.entity_id
_entity_poly.type
_entity_poly.pdbx_seq_one_letter_code
_entity_poly.pdbx_strand_id
1 'polypeptide(L)'
;MKKFRKIFFEQKKVQSKTDNTSNINRNKIIQNEDNLLVEKFNTLHLNIPFKIEKSIRIYEKNPNEAKKFLDYMGYNFRWSVSMPDNIRSQIFWVFTNDNAQEDDKEHSLNCIYFYDNLDKGLFNEHKDEWVMIYKQKIIKYGKEYTNQQLADLDEKMPGIVYLPVDPLLREKIVNPKVLPARAVYFNYSDDGKEYMI
;
A
#
# COMPACT_ATOMS: atom_id res chain seq x y z
N MET A 1 -9.47 43.87 -2.60
CA MET A 1 -9.23 42.46 -2.21
C MET A 1 -7.82 42.33 -1.62
N LYS A 2 -7.65 41.38 -0.70
CA LYS A 2 -6.71 41.39 0.43
C LYS A 2 -5.22 41.55 0.07
N LYS A 3 -4.58 42.56 0.67
CA LYS A 3 -3.12 42.73 0.83
C LYS A 3 -2.64 41.83 1.96
N PHE A 4 -1.58 41.05 1.76
CA PHE A 4 -0.82 40.45 2.86
C PHE A 4 0.55 41.10 3.01
N ARG A 5 0.83 41.46 4.26
CA ARG A 5 1.92 42.32 4.72
C ARG A 5 3.24 41.56 4.74
N LYS A 6 4.27 42.22 4.19
CA LYS A 6 5.69 41.88 4.37
C LYS A 6 6.09 42.39 5.76
N ILE A 7 6.36 41.49 6.71
CA ILE A 7 6.87 41.87 8.03
C ILE A 7 8.39 41.82 7.97
N PHE A 8 9.00 43.01 8.00
CA PHE A 8 10.39 43.21 8.37
C PHE A 8 10.51 43.13 9.89
N PHE A 9 11.50 42.41 10.41
CA PHE A 9 12.00 42.65 11.76
C PHE A 9 13.43 43.21 11.66
N GLU A 10 13.54 44.51 11.91
CA GLU A 10 14.79 45.15 12.30
C GLU A 10 15.24 44.57 13.64
N GLN A 11 16.48 44.09 13.70
CA GLN A 11 17.15 43.82 14.97
C GLN A 11 17.70 45.13 15.53
N LYS A 12 17.01 45.70 16.52
CA LYS A 12 17.59 46.73 17.38
C LYS A 12 18.69 46.08 18.24
N LYS A 13 19.93 46.43 17.95
CA LYS A 13 21.08 46.28 18.86
C LYS A 13 20.82 47.10 20.13
N VAL A 14 20.64 46.44 21.27
CA VAL A 14 20.86 47.06 22.58
C VAL A 14 22.26 46.67 23.02
N GLN A 15 23.08 47.69 23.24
CA GLN A 15 24.47 47.59 23.67
C GLN A 15 24.52 47.71 25.19
N SER A 16 25.06 46.70 25.87
CA SER A 16 25.76 46.86 27.14
C SER A 16 27.06 46.05 27.10
N LYS A 17 28.19 46.78 27.14
CA LYS A 17 29.52 46.29 27.58
C LYS A 17 29.37 45.84 29.05
N THR A 18 29.99 44.83 29.62
CA THR A 18 31.23 44.02 29.46
C THR A 18 30.97 42.82 30.42
N ASP A 19 31.24 41.54 30.15
CA ASP A 19 32.56 40.92 30.01
C ASP A 19 32.46 39.58 29.26
N ASN A 20 33.49 39.36 28.42
CA ASN A 20 33.65 38.22 27.54
C ASN A 20 33.87 36.92 28.32
N THR A 21 33.29 35.81 27.82
CA THR A 21 33.89 34.48 27.53
C THR A 21 32.83 33.34 27.50
N SER A 22 31.57 33.57 27.90
CA SER A 22 30.56 32.49 28.00
C SER A 22 29.54 32.39 26.84
N ASN A 23 29.49 33.36 25.93
CA ASN A 23 28.47 33.41 24.86
C ASN A 23 28.86 32.74 23.52
N ILE A 24 30.13 32.44 23.30
CA ILE A 24 30.57 31.78 22.04
C ILE A 24 30.19 30.29 22.04
N ASN A 25 30.20 29.63 23.21
CA ASN A 25 29.85 28.22 23.31
C ASN A 25 28.33 27.97 23.17
N ARG A 26 27.46 28.85 23.69
CA ARG A 26 26.01 28.66 23.56
C ARG A 26 25.52 28.80 22.12
N ASN A 27 26.05 29.77 21.36
CA ASN A 27 25.69 29.93 19.95
C ASN A 27 26.19 28.78 19.07
N LYS A 28 27.36 28.19 19.38
CA LYS A 28 27.85 26.96 18.74
C LYS A 28 26.98 25.74 19.06
N ILE A 29 26.52 25.61 20.31
CA ILE A 29 25.66 24.49 20.73
C ILE A 29 24.30 24.56 20.02
N ILE A 30 23.66 25.75 19.97
CA ILE A 30 22.36 25.94 19.30
C ILE A 30 22.47 25.69 17.78
N GLN A 31 23.52 26.20 17.13
CA GLN A 31 23.76 25.92 15.69
C GLN A 31 24.01 24.44 15.42
N ASN A 32 24.67 23.72 16.33
CA ASN A 32 24.88 22.28 16.20
C ASN A 32 23.59 21.48 16.40
N GLU A 33 22.71 21.89 17.32
CA GLU A 33 21.41 21.24 17.52
C GLU A 33 20.47 21.47 16.33
N ASP A 34 20.42 22.69 15.79
CA ASP A 34 19.65 23.00 14.59
C ASP A 34 20.17 22.24 13.36
N ASN A 35 21.49 22.15 13.18
CA ASN A 35 22.10 21.36 12.11
C ASN A 35 21.84 19.86 12.28
N LEU A 36 21.90 19.35 13.52
CA LEU A 36 21.58 17.95 13.83
C LEU A 36 20.10 17.64 13.55
N LEU A 37 19.19 18.56 13.85
CA LEU A 37 17.76 18.43 13.55
C LEU A 37 17.50 18.47 12.04
N VAL A 38 18.14 19.37 11.30
CA VAL A 38 18.02 19.45 9.83
C VAL A 38 18.61 18.20 9.17
N GLU A 39 19.76 17.72 9.63
CA GLU A 39 20.39 16.49 9.13
C GLU A 39 19.54 15.26 9.47
N LYS A 40 18.95 15.19 10.66
CA LYS A 40 18.01 14.14 11.06
C LYS A 40 16.70 14.20 10.26
N PHE A 41 16.19 15.39 9.96
CA PHE A 41 15.00 15.57 9.14
C PHE A 41 15.25 15.20 7.68
N ASN A 42 16.39 15.61 7.12
CA ASN A 42 16.81 15.26 5.77
C ASN A 42 17.12 13.76 5.63
N THR A 43 17.78 13.13 6.61
CA THR A 43 18.03 11.69 6.59
C THR A 43 16.74 10.88 6.73
N LEU A 44 15.78 11.31 7.56
CA LEU A 44 14.46 10.69 7.61
C LEU A 44 13.71 10.85 6.27
N HIS A 45 13.70 12.05 5.69
CA HIS A 45 13.00 12.33 4.43
C HIS A 45 13.68 11.82 3.17
N LEU A 46 14.99 11.52 3.17
CA LEU A 46 15.70 10.91 2.03
C LEU A 46 15.69 9.38 2.12
N ASN A 47 15.76 8.82 3.33
CA ASN A 47 15.70 7.37 3.52
C ASN A 47 14.27 6.82 3.32
N ILE A 48 13.23 7.61 3.56
CA ILE A 48 11.84 7.18 3.37
C ILE A 48 11.51 6.93 1.88
N PRO A 49 11.73 7.87 0.94
CA PRO A 49 11.55 7.65 -0.49
C PRO A 49 12.36 6.46 -0.99
N PHE A 50 13.63 6.36 -0.57
CA PHE A 50 14.50 5.24 -0.95
C PHE A 50 13.98 3.88 -0.46
N LYS A 51 13.50 3.81 0.79
CA LYS A 51 12.95 2.58 1.38
C LYS A 51 11.61 2.20 0.74
N ILE A 52 10.75 3.18 0.44
CA ILE A 52 9.48 2.97 -0.28
C ILE A 52 9.77 2.41 -1.66
N GLU A 53 10.64 3.08 -2.40
CA GLU A 53 11.05 2.67 -3.75
C GLU A 53 11.62 1.24 -3.72
N LYS A 54 12.49 0.92 -2.77
CA LYS A 54 13.02 -0.44 -2.61
C LYS A 54 11.92 -1.49 -2.36
N SER A 55 10.88 -1.15 -1.58
CA SER A 55 9.75 -2.07 -1.30
C SER A 55 8.81 -2.28 -2.48
N ILE A 56 8.85 -1.40 -3.49
CA ILE A 56 8.04 -1.49 -4.72
C ILE A 56 8.84 -2.19 -5.81
N ARG A 57 10.15 -1.88 -5.92
CA ARG A 57 11.06 -2.47 -6.90
C ARG A 57 11.21 -3.98 -6.81
N ILE A 58 10.84 -4.62 -5.68
CA ILE A 58 10.85 -6.08 -5.57
C ILE A 58 9.90 -6.78 -6.56
N TYR A 59 8.88 -6.08 -7.07
CA TYR A 59 7.92 -6.61 -8.03
C TYR A 59 8.26 -6.22 -9.49
N GLU A 60 9.28 -5.40 -9.70
CA GLU A 60 9.71 -4.92 -11.01
C GLU A 60 10.31 -6.07 -11.82
N LYS A 61 9.73 -6.34 -13.00
CA LYS A 61 10.24 -7.30 -13.98
C LYS A 61 10.97 -6.60 -15.12
N ASN A 62 10.48 -5.43 -15.51
CA ASN A 62 11.08 -4.61 -16.56
C ASN A 62 11.48 -3.23 -16.02
N PRO A 63 12.53 -2.60 -16.58
CA PRO A 63 12.93 -1.27 -16.15
C PRO A 63 11.79 -0.25 -16.24
N ASN A 64 11.67 0.59 -15.21
CA ASN A 64 10.72 1.69 -15.05
C ASN A 64 9.29 1.31 -14.64
N GLU A 65 8.97 0.04 -14.41
CA GLU A 65 7.64 -0.35 -13.92
C GLU A 65 7.38 0.25 -12.53
N ALA A 66 8.38 0.28 -11.65
CA ALA A 66 8.23 0.89 -10.32
C ALA A 66 7.91 2.38 -10.39
N LYS A 67 8.51 3.10 -11.34
CA LYS A 67 8.22 4.52 -11.58
C LYS A 67 6.79 4.69 -12.09
N LYS A 68 6.38 3.90 -13.09
CA LYS A 68 5.02 3.92 -13.66
C LYS A 68 3.96 3.66 -12.58
N PHE A 69 4.21 2.68 -11.71
CA PHE A 69 3.35 2.38 -10.57
C PHE A 69 3.22 3.59 -9.63
N LEU A 70 4.34 4.22 -9.26
CA LEU A 70 4.36 5.39 -8.37
C LEU A 70 3.77 6.65 -9.00
N ASP A 71 3.89 6.83 -10.31
CA ASP A 71 3.24 7.93 -11.04
C ASP A 71 1.72 7.80 -10.94
N TYR A 72 1.19 6.57 -10.86
CA TYR A 72 -0.24 6.32 -10.65
C TYR A 72 -0.65 6.42 -9.17
N MET A 73 0.07 5.75 -8.27
CA MET A 73 -0.30 5.63 -6.85
C MET A 73 0.11 6.82 -5.98
N GLY A 74 1.04 7.62 -6.48
CA GLY A 74 1.71 8.68 -5.74
C GLY A 74 2.98 8.20 -5.02
N TYR A 75 3.97 9.08 -4.98
CA TYR A 75 5.31 8.83 -4.40
C TYR A 75 5.32 8.54 -2.89
N ASN A 76 4.20 8.79 -2.20
CA ASN A 76 4.05 8.49 -0.77
C ASN A 76 3.36 7.14 -0.51
N PHE A 77 3.06 6.38 -1.56
CA PHE A 77 2.41 5.08 -1.44
C PHE A 77 3.21 4.12 -0.56
N ARG A 78 2.49 3.35 0.25
CA ARG A 78 3.05 2.28 1.07
C ARG A 78 2.09 1.10 1.05
N TRP A 79 2.63 -0.09 0.90
CA TRP A 79 1.85 -1.30 1.08
C TRP A 79 1.32 -1.37 2.52
N SER A 80 0.05 -1.70 2.67
CA SER A 80 -0.52 -2.03 3.98
C SER A 80 0.21 -3.25 4.55
N VAL A 81 0.47 -3.25 5.85
CA VAL A 81 1.25 -4.27 6.56
C VAL A 81 0.57 -5.64 6.46
N SER A 82 -0.75 -5.67 6.60
CA SER A 82 -1.55 -6.91 6.50
C SER A 82 -1.75 -7.43 5.07
N MET A 83 -1.36 -6.66 4.04
CA MET A 83 -1.53 -7.07 2.64
C MET A 83 -0.54 -8.17 2.26
N PRO A 84 -1.00 -9.35 1.81
CA PRO A 84 -0.14 -10.44 1.38
C PRO A 84 0.70 -10.12 0.14
N ASP A 85 1.88 -10.74 0.03
CA ASP A 85 2.86 -10.47 -1.05
C ASP A 85 2.31 -10.78 -2.45
N ASN A 86 1.53 -11.85 -2.60
CA ASN A 86 0.88 -12.20 -3.86
C ASN A 86 -0.13 -11.13 -4.30
N ILE A 87 -0.89 -10.56 -3.36
CA ILE A 87 -1.83 -9.47 -3.64
C ILE A 87 -1.06 -8.19 -4.05
N ARG A 88 0.02 -7.86 -3.34
CA ARG A 88 0.90 -6.73 -3.72
C ARG A 88 1.47 -6.90 -5.12
N SER A 89 1.95 -8.09 -5.45
CA SER A 89 2.47 -8.41 -6.78
C SER A 89 1.41 -8.28 -7.87
N GLN A 90 0.17 -8.71 -7.61
CA GLN A 90 -0.93 -8.59 -8.56
C GLN A 90 -1.30 -7.12 -8.79
N ILE A 91 -1.49 -6.35 -7.71
CA ILE A 91 -1.76 -4.91 -7.77
C ILE A 91 -0.65 -4.20 -8.55
N PHE A 92 0.61 -4.49 -8.26
CA PHE A 92 1.74 -3.92 -8.99
C PHE A 92 1.62 -4.20 -10.50
N TRP A 93 1.41 -5.46 -10.87
CA TRP A 93 1.27 -5.86 -12.28
C TRP A 93 0.11 -5.15 -12.98
N VAL A 94 -1.05 -5.00 -12.34
CA VAL A 94 -2.21 -4.32 -12.94
C VAL A 94 -1.90 -2.86 -13.29
N PHE A 95 -1.16 -2.14 -12.45
CA PHE A 95 -0.85 -0.73 -12.69
C PHE A 95 0.38 -0.50 -13.56
N THR A 96 1.17 -1.54 -13.83
CA THR A 96 2.33 -1.46 -14.72
C THR A 96 2.08 -2.06 -16.08
N ASN A 97 1.06 -2.91 -16.23
CA ASN A 97 0.63 -3.49 -17.49
C ASN A 97 -0.33 -2.54 -18.26
N ASP A 98 0.07 -2.13 -19.47
CA ASP A 98 -0.77 -1.29 -20.34
C ASP A 98 -2.05 -1.97 -20.83
N ASN A 99 -2.10 -3.30 -20.78
CA ASN A 99 -3.24 -4.10 -21.23
C ASN A 99 -4.17 -4.52 -20.08
N ALA A 100 -3.93 -4.07 -18.85
CA ALA A 100 -4.81 -4.40 -17.73
C ALA A 100 -6.21 -3.82 -17.93
N GLN A 101 -7.24 -4.61 -17.64
CA GLN A 101 -8.63 -4.16 -17.78
C GLN A 101 -8.98 -3.14 -16.70
N GLU A 102 -9.98 -2.32 -16.95
CA GLU A 102 -10.42 -1.32 -15.96
C GLU A 102 -10.97 -2.00 -14.70
N ASP A 103 -11.60 -3.15 -14.87
CA ASP A 103 -12.15 -3.94 -13.77
C ASP A 103 -11.03 -4.55 -12.90
N ASP A 104 -9.88 -4.91 -13.50
CA ASP A 104 -8.69 -5.34 -12.75
C ASP A 104 -8.12 -4.20 -11.90
N LYS A 105 -8.11 -2.97 -12.43
CA LYS A 105 -7.67 -1.78 -11.69
C LYS A 105 -8.63 -1.45 -10.56
N GLU A 106 -9.93 -1.50 -10.82
CA GLU A 106 -10.97 -1.30 -9.80
C GLU A 106 -10.84 -2.35 -8.68
N HIS A 107 -10.67 -3.63 -9.02
CA HIS A 107 -10.37 -4.69 -8.06
C HIS A 107 -9.12 -4.37 -7.22
N SER A 108 -8.05 -3.95 -7.87
CA SER A 108 -6.78 -3.63 -7.21
C SER A 108 -6.91 -2.44 -6.25
N LEU A 109 -7.65 -1.39 -6.64
CA LEU A 109 -7.94 -0.24 -5.76
C LEU A 109 -8.82 -0.64 -4.57
N ASN A 110 -9.82 -1.50 -4.80
CA ASN A 110 -10.68 -2.01 -3.73
C ASN A 110 -9.90 -2.90 -2.74
N CYS A 111 -8.93 -3.67 -3.22
CA CYS A 111 -7.99 -4.42 -2.37
C CYS A 111 -7.11 -3.48 -1.54
N ILE A 112 -6.52 -2.44 -2.13
CA ILE A 112 -5.75 -1.42 -1.39
C ILE A 112 -6.62 -0.82 -0.28
N TYR A 113 -7.84 -0.40 -0.63
CA TYR A 113 -8.78 0.17 0.32
C TYR A 113 -9.14 -0.80 1.45
N PHE A 114 -9.36 -2.08 1.15
CA PHE A 114 -9.61 -3.10 2.16
C PHE A 114 -8.46 -3.19 3.18
N TYR A 115 -7.24 -3.42 2.72
CA TYR A 115 -6.10 -3.65 3.62
C TYR A 115 -5.67 -2.40 4.39
N ASP A 116 -5.77 -1.21 3.79
CA ASP A 116 -5.51 0.04 4.49
C ASP A 116 -6.48 0.28 5.65
N ASN A 117 -7.75 -0.06 5.45
CA ASN A 117 -8.76 0.08 6.50
C ASN A 117 -8.71 -1.06 7.52
N LEU A 118 -8.29 -2.25 7.10
CA LEU A 118 -8.01 -3.37 8.00
C LEU A 118 -6.88 -3.00 8.98
N ASP A 119 -5.78 -2.44 8.50
CA ASP A 119 -4.64 -2.00 9.33
C ASP A 119 -5.02 -0.86 10.29
N LYS A 120 -5.97 -0.01 9.89
CA LYS A 120 -6.52 1.08 10.72
C LYS A 120 -7.55 0.59 11.75
N GLY A 121 -7.93 -0.68 11.72
CA GLY A 121 -8.90 -1.27 12.64
C GLY A 121 -10.35 -0.91 12.34
N LEU A 122 -10.67 -0.48 11.10
CA LEU A 122 -12.04 -0.09 10.73
C LEU A 122 -13.05 -1.23 10.90
N PHE A 123 -12.61 -2.48 10.74
CA PHE A 123 -13.45 -3.67 10.79
C PHE A 123 -13.47 -4.35 12.16
N ASN A 124 -12.95 -3.72 13.22
CA ASN A 124 -12.82 -4.34 14.54
C ASN A 124 -14.16 -4.75 15.18
N GLU A 125 -15.27 -4.14 14.78
CA GLU A 125 -16.64 -4.49 15.22
C GLU A 125 -17.27 -5.60 14.36
N HIS A 126 -16.65 -5.96 13.23
CA HIS A 126 -17.16 -6.86 12.20
C HIS A 126 -16.23 -8.07 11.97
N LYS A 127 -15.54 -8.55 13.01
CA LYS A 127 -14.44 -9.53 12.89
C LYS A 127 -14.85 -10.86 12.24
N ASP A 128 -16.09 -11.28 12.46
CA ASP A 128 -16.63 -12.56 11.97
C ASP A 128 -17.40 -12.40 10.64
N GLU A 129 -17.38 -11.22 10.05
CA GLU A 129 -18.13 -10.89 8.84
C GLU A 129 -17.22 -10.79 7.60
N TRP A 130 -17.88 -10.84 6.46
CA TRP A 130 -17.33 -10.49 5.16
C TRP A 130 -17.69 -9.06 4.83
N VAL A 131 -16.75 -8.33 4.24
CA VAL A 131 -16.97 -6.95 3.81
C VAL A 131 -16.98 -6.87 2.29
N MET A 132 -17.96 -6.14 1.79
CA MET A 132 -18.12 -5.80 0.38
C MET A 132 -17.61 -4.40 0.13
N ILE A 133 -16.67 -4.28 -0.79
CA ILE A 133 -16.02 -3.01 -1.14
C ILE A 133 -16.08 -2.81 -2.63
N TYR A 134 -16.59 -1.64 -3.03
CA TYR A 134 -16.67 -1.23 -4.42
C TYR A 134 -16.49 0.28 -4.52
N LYS A 135 -15.75 0.75 -5.53
CA LYS A 135 -15.37 2.15 -5.73
C LYS A 135 -14.80 2.76 -4.45
N GLN A 136 -13.96 1.96 -3.78
CA GLN A 136 -13.24 2.28 -2.55
C GLN A 136 -14.19 2.75 -1.43
N LYS A 137 -15.36 2.09 -1.33
CA LYS A 137 -16.36 2.32 -0.29
C LYS A 137 -16.89 0.98 0.22
N ILE A 138 -17.17 0.92 1.52
CA ILE A 138 -17.89 -0.21 2.10
C ILE A 138 -19.34 -0.14 1.62
N ILE A 139 -19.78 -1.18 0.94
CA ILE A 139 -21.17 -1.32 0.47
C ILE A 139 -22.00 -2.02 1.54
N LYS A 140 -21.45 -3.08 2.16
CA LYS A 140 -22.09 -3.81 3.25
C LYS A 140 -21.14 -4.75 3.97
N TYR A 141 -21.59 -5.19 5.15
CA TYR A 141 -21.10 -6.37 5.84
C TYR A 141 -22.09 -7.53 5.66
N GLY A 142 -21.62 -8.76 5.81
CA GLY A 142 -22.48 -9.93 5.73
C GLY A 142 -21.77 -11.26 5.94
N LYS A 143 -22.45 -12.34 5.57
CA LYS A 143 -21.94 -13.71 5.63
C LYS A 143 -21.26 -14.11 4.32
N GLU A 144 -20.49 -15.18 4.35
CA GLU A 144 -19.90 -15.77 3.15
C GLU A 144 -20.95 -15.99 2.05
N TYR A 145 -20.56 -15.68 0.82
CA TYR A 145 -21.37 -15.85 -0.37
C TYR A 145 -21.11 -17.21 -0.99
N THR A 146 -22.12 -17.79 -1.64
CA THR A 146 -21.92 -18.96 -2.50
C THR A 146 -21.19 -18.56 -3.78
N ASN A 147 -20.58 -19.53 -4.46
CA ASN A 147 -19.91 -19.28 -5.75
C ASN A 147 -20.83 -18.64 -6.79
N GLN A 148 -22.10 -19.03 -6.83
CA GLN A 148 -23.08 -18.42 -7.74
C GLN A 148 -23.31 -16.94 -7.38
N GLN A 149 -23.45 -16.62 -6.09
CA GLN A 149 -23.62 -15.24 -5.65
C GLN A 149 -22.39 -14.38 -5.96
N LEU A 150 -21.19 -14.96 -5.91
CA LEU A 150 -19.95 -14.27 -6.31
C LEU A 150 -19.90 -14.03 -7.82
N ALA A 151 -20.28 -15.01 -8.64
CA ALA A 151 -20.34 -14.86 -10.10
C ALA A 151 -21.36 -13.79 -10.51
N ASP A 152 -22.57 -13.83 -9.94
CA ASP A 152 -23.61 -12.82 -10.19
C ASP A 152 -23.15 -11.41 -9.74
N LEU A 153 -22.29 -11.34 -8.72
CA LEU A 153 -21.76 -10.09 -8.19
C LEU A 153 -20.70 -9.50 -9.12
N ASP A 154 -19.80 -10.33 -9.65
CA ASP A 154 -18.76 -9.94 -10.60
C ASP A 154 -19.37 -9.40 -11.91
N GLU A 155 -20.43 -10.04 -12.42
CA GLU A 155 -21.16 -9.55 -13.59
C GLU A 155 -21.81 -8.18 -13.36
N LYS A 156 -22.37 -7.95 -12.17
CA LYS A 156 -23.10 -6.70 -11.85
C LYS A 156 -22.19 -5.55 -11.46
N MET A 157 -21.08 -5.87 -10.79
CA MET A 157 -20.17 -4.91 -10.17
C MET A 157 -18.74 -5.37 -10.41
N PRO A 158 -18.26 -5.28 -11.66
CA PRO A 158 -16.95 -5.82 -12.00
C PRO A 158 -15.86 -5.06 -11.25
N GLY A 159 -14.88 -5.80 -10.73
CA GLY A 159 -13.84 -5.27 -9.86
C GLY A 159 -14.23 -5.13 -8.38
N ILE A 160 -15.38 -5.64 -7.97
CA ILE A 160 -15.78 -5.70 -6.55
C ILE A 160 -14.87 -6.62 -5.74
N VAL A 161 -14.69 -6.28 -4.47
CA VAL A 161 -13.98 -7.11 -3.49
C VAL A 161 -14.96 -7.57 -2.42
N TYR A 162 -14.99 -8.87 -2.18
CA TYR A 162 -15.72 -9.48 -1.06
C TYR A 162 -14.79 -10.39 -0.28
N LEU A 163 -14.32 -9.94 0.88
CA LEU A 163 -13.29 -10.63 1.66
C LEU A 163 -13.71 -10.74 3.13
N PRO A 164 -13.30 -11.81 3.84
CA PRO A 164 -13.54 -11.95 5.26
C PRO A 164 -12.63 -11.02 6.08
N VAL A 165 -13.16 -10.50 7.18
CA VAL A 165 -12.38 -9.76 8.19
C VAL A 165 -11.57 -10.71 9.06
N ASP A 166 -11.99 -11.97 9.21
CA ASP A 166 -11.24 -13.01 9.89
C ASP A 166 -9.92 -13.32 9.13
N PRO A 167 -8.75 -13.14 9.77
CA PRO A 167 -7.47 -13.47 9.15
C PRO A 167 -7.32 -14.94 8.75
N LEU A 168 -7.90 -15.88 9.51
CA LEU A 168 -7.80 -17.32 9.22
C LEU A 168 -8.58 -17.70 7.97
N LEU A 169 -9.74 -17.06 7.74
CA LEU A 169 -10.50 -17.24 6.52
C LEU A 169 -9.81 -16.59 5.33
N ARG A 170 -9.25 -15.37 5.49
CA ARG A 170 -8.49 -14.73 4.42
C ARG A 170 -7.29 -15.54 3.99
N GLU A 171 -6.53 -16.10 4.94
CA GLU A 171 -5.34 -16.87 4.61
C GLU A 171 -5.69 -18.07 3.72
N LYS A 172 -6.80 -18.76 3.99
CA LYS A 172 -7.28 -19.87 3.15
C LYS A 172 -7.64 -19.46 1.72
N ILE A 173 -8.15 -18.25 1.54
CA ILE A 173 -8.58 -17.73 0.22
C ILE A 173 -7.38 -17.21 -0.57
N VAL A 174 -6.52 -16.43 0.07
CA VAL A 174 -5.40 -15.73 -0.59
C VAL A 174 -4.20 -16.66 -0.79
N ASN A 175 -4.01 -17.60 0.14
CA ASN A 175 -3.00 -18.65 0.07
C ASN A 175 -3.71 -20.00 0.24
N PRO A 176 -4.44 -20.48 -0.79
CA PRO A 176 -4.92 -21.84 -0.76
C PRO A 176 -3.67 -22.71 -0.62
N LYS A 177 -3.45 -23.31 0.56
CA LYS A 177 -2.48 -24.37 0.69
C LYS A 177 -2.87 -25.34 -0.41
N VAL A 178 -2.01 -25.47 -1.41
CA VAL A 178 -2.13 -26.55 -2.39
C VAL A 178 -2.06 -27.79 -1.50
N LEU A 179 -3.22 -28.37 -1.16
CA LEU A 179 -3.27 -29.76 -0.74
C LEU A 179 -2.43 -30.44 -1.80
N PRO A 180 -1.33 -31.14 -1.43
CA PRO A 180 -0.40 -31.69 -2.40
C PRO A 180 -1.24 -32.30 -3.49
N ALA A 181 -1.17 -31.68 -4.68
CA ALA A 181 -2.08 -32.00 -5.77
C ALA A 181 -2.14 -33.51 -5.80
N ARG A 182 -3.33 -34.12 -5.67
CA ARG A 182 -3.48 -35.53 -6.01
C ARG A 182 -2.81 -35.61 -7.37
N ALA A 183 -1.65 -36.24 -7.44
CA ALA A 183 -0.90 -36.36 -8.65
C ALA A 183 -1.86 -37.07 -9.60
N VAL A 184 -2.52 -36.30 -10.46
CA VAL A 184 -3.21 -36.85 -11.61
C VAL A 184 -2.06 -37.25 -12.49
N TYR A 185 -1.62 -38.50 -12.30
CA TYR A 185 -0.73 -39.18 -13.21
C TYR A 185 -1.49 -39.22 -14.55
N PHE A 186 -1.28 -38.20 -15.38
CA PHE A 186 -1.53 -38.34 -16.80
C PHE A 186 -0.47 -39.30 -17.31
N ASN A 187 -0.79 -40.59 -17.28
CA ASN A 187 -0.08 -41.55 -18.10
C ASN A 187 -0.49 -41.23 -19.54
N TYR A 188 0.40 -40.58 -20.28
CA TYR A 188 0.36 -40.70 -21.73
C TYR A 188 0.62 -42.17 -22.05
N SER A 189 -0.45 -42.92 -22.35
CA SER A 189 -0.28 -44.18 -23.07
C SER A 189 0.04 -43.83 -24.52
N ASP A 190 1.04 -44.50 -25.07
CA ASP A 190 1.60 -44.28 -26.40
C ASP A 190 0.65 -44.73 -27.54
N ASP A 191 -0.66 -44.82 -27.25
CA ASP A 191 -1.69 -45.39 -28.12
C ASP A 191 -2.96 -44.53 -28.22
N GLY A 192 -2.83 -43.21 -28.02
CA GLY A 192 -3.71 -42.21 -28.64
C GLY A 192 -5.23 -42.37 -28.43
N LYS A 193 -5.67 -43.01 -27.34
CA LYS A 193 -7.10 -43.11 -27.00
C LYS A 193 -7.33 -42.74 -25.55
N GLU A 194 -7.91 -41.56 -25.39
CA GLU A 194 -8.37 -41.01 -24.12
C GLU A 194 -9.56 -41.84 -23.60
N TYR A 195 -9.44 -42.39 -22.40
CA TYR A 195 -10.58 -42.88 -21.63
C TYR A 195 -10.63 -42.11 -20.31
N MET A 196 -11.72 -41.37 -20.10
CA MET A 196 -12.00 -40.73 -18.83
C MET A 196 -12.45 -41.78 -17.81
N ILE A 197 -11.87 -41.77 -16.61
CA ILE A 197 -12.44 -42.42 -15.40
C ILE A 197 -13.08 -41.34 -14.54
#